data_AF-A0A932ZG18-F1
#
_entry.id   AF-A0A932ZG18-F1
#
_cell.length_a   1.000
_cell.length_b   1.000
_cell.length_c   1.000
_cell.angle_alpha   90.00
_cell.angle_beta   90.00
_cell.angle_gamma   90.00
#
_symmetry.space_group_name_H-M   'P 1'
#
loop_
_entity.id
_entity.type
_entity.pdbx_description
1 polymer ?
#
loop_
_entity_poly.entity_id
_entity_poly.type
_entity_poly.pdbx_seq_one_letter_code
_entity_poly.pdbx_strand_id
1 'polypeptide(L)'
;MPRSRRWCRHRTTCRSRCSLSKCAASRCALNCVRREACGVRTEAFVIHLRDPAALPRLALTTLIIVLLWPGLRLTEFDLGVLFDPRNRATMGKFIATFFPLATSAEFLRLLLKSTLETLAIATAGMALALLIGSPLALIVTRSLSISRIGPGRGFAVGRMLRLPARFILMFFRSIPEIVWALLFVRAVGLGPAAGVLAIGVTYGGMLGKVYSEILESGDTRPTSALLEAGGGRLATFFYGMWPVALPELVSYTVYRWECAVRASVIMGFVGAGGLGQQMELSMRMLNGGEVSTILLTFFLLVVLADAISAFLRKVTA
;
A
#
# COMPACT_ATOMS: atom_id res chain seq x y z
N MET A 1 25.94 45.89 -13.33
CA MET A 1 26.62 45.84 -12.01
C MET A 1 26.27 47.12 -11.23
N PRO A 2 26.19 47.11 -9.88
CA PRO A 2 24.89 47.06 -9.19
C PRO A 2 24.74 48.03 -7.98
N ARG A 3 23.54 48.08 -7.34
CA ARG A 3 23.24 48.09 -5.87
C ARG A 3 21.76 48.49 -5.65
N SER A 4 20.82 47.62 -5.28
CA SER A 4 20.57 46.92 -4.00
C SER A 4 19.81 47.74 -2.93
N ARG A 5 18.77 47.07 -2.36
CA ARG A 5 18.08 47.27 -1.05
C ARG A 5 16.81 48.18 -1.12
N ARG A 6 15.68 47.94 -0.42
CA ARG A 6 15.38 47.11 0.75
C ARG A 6 13.83 47.07 0.95
N TRP A 7 13.28 45.87 1.22
CA TRP A 7 12.24 45.56 2.24
C TRP A 7 10.88 46.29 2.24
N CYS A 8 9.80 45.51 2.11
CA CYS A 8 8.51 45.82 2.76
C CYS A 8 8.02 44.59 3.55
N ARG A 9 8.43 44.52 4.82
CA ARG A 9 7.67 43.89 5.91
C ARG A 9 6.45 44.76 6.19
N HIS A 10 5.27 44.17 6.36
CA HIS A 10 4.29 44.43 7.44
C HIS A 10 2.90 43.90 7.04
N ARG A 11 2.64 42.62 7.34
CA ARG A 11 1.28 42.12 7.64
C ARG A 11 1.20 41.91 9.15
N THR A 12 0.89 42.96 9.90
CA THR A 12 0.51 42.85 11.32
C THR A 12 -0.15 44.14 11.79
N THR A 13 -1.44 44.34 11.50
CA THR A 13 -2.30 45.25 12.28
C THR A 13 -3.77 44.94 11.98
N CYS A 14 -4.26 43.81 12.50
CA CYS A 14 -5.70 43.55 12.59
C CYS A 14 -6.11 43.09 14.00
N ARG A 15 -5.34 43.51 15.02
CA ARG A 15 -5.60 43.14 16.43
C ARG A 15 -5.05 44.20 17.38
N SER A 16 -5.60 45.40 17.35
CA SER A 16 -5.43 46.35 18.47
C SER A 16 -6.31 47.58 18.29
N ARG A 17 -7.61 47.45 18.51
CA ARG A 17 -8.51 48.50 19.05
C ARG A 17 -9.93 47.95 19.12
N CYS A 18 -10.13 47.06 20.09
CA CYS A 18 -11.45 46.87 20.67
C CYS A 18 -11.29 47.20 22.16
N SER A 19 -11.26 48.50 22.46
CA SER A 19 -11.37 49.01 23.82
C SER A 19 -12.49 50.05 23.85
N LEU A 20 -13.60 49.62 24.44
CA LEU A 20 -14.53 50.39 25.27
C LEU A 20 -15.22 51.63 24.71
N SER A 21 -16.53 51.60 24.94
CA SER A 21 -17.51 52.70 25.00
C SER A 21 -18.21 53.08 23.69
N LYS A 22 -19.50 52.74 23.67
CA LYS A 22 -20.60 53.38 22.93
C LYS A 22 -20.28 53.82 21.50
N CYS A 23 -20.54 52.94 20.53
CA CYS A 23 -20.98 53.43 19.22
C CYS A 23 -21.84 52.39 18.52
N ALA A 24 -23.08 52.80 18.24
CA ALA A 24 -24.11 52.01 17.56
C ALA A 24 -23.58 51.42 16.23
N ALA A 25 -23.74 50.11 16.10
CA ALA A 25 -23.26 49.29 14.97
C ALA A 25 -23.86 49.65 13.60
N SER A 26 -24.79 50.60 13.51
CA SER A 26 -25.48 50.96 12.27
C SER A 26 -24.84 52.12 11.48
N ARG A 27 -23.94 52.91 12.07
CA ARG A 27 -23.36 54.09 11.40
C ARG A 27 -21.96 53.91 10.80
N CYS A 28 -21.24 52.84 11.14
CA CYS A 28 -19.92 52.57 10.58
C CYS A 28 -19.99 51.96 9.16
N ALA A 29 -21.06 51.24 8.84
CA ALA A 29 -21.26 50.65 7.52
C ALA A 29 -21.52 51.69 6.42
N LEU A 30 -22.23 52.77 6.74
CA LEU A 30 -22.64 53.79 5.76
C LEU A 30 -21.51 54.75 5.35
N ASN A 31 -20.49 54.97 6.20
CA ASN A 31 -19.35 55.82 5.85
C ASN A 31 -18.22 55.08 5.11
N CYS A 32 -18.19 53.74 5.13
CA CYS A 32 -17.28 52.97 4.28
C CYS A 32 -17.76 52.95 2.82
N VAL A 33 -19.06 52.76 2.60
CA VAL A 33 -19.64 52.71 1.23
C VAL A 33 -19.56 54.07 0.51
N ARG A 34 -19.54 55.18 1.26
CA ARG A 34 -19.52 56.53 0.67
C ARG A 34 -18.15 57.02 0.20
N ARG A 35 -17.05 56.31 0.52
CA ARG A 35 -15.70 56.63 0.00
C ARG A 35 -15.32 55.83 -1.26
N GLU A 36 -16.16 54.89 -1.69
CA GLU A 36 -15.92 54.10 -2.91
C GLU A 36 -16.33 54.84 -4.20
N ALA A 37 -16.92 56.04 -4.09
CA ALA A 37 -17.42 56.82 -5.22
C ALA A 37 -16.46 57.90 -5.77
N CYS A 38 -15.15 57.80 -5.52
CA CYS A 38 -14.19 58.77 -6.05
C CYS A 38 -12.98 58.08 -6.69
N GLY A 39 -12.96 58.11 -8.02
CA GLY A 39 -11.76 57.85 -8.80
C GLY A 39 -11.73 56.49 -9.47
N VAL A 40 -12.58 56.32 -10.49
CA VAL A 40 -12.21 55.53 -11.67
C VAL A 40 -10.95 56.19 -12.25
N ARG A 41 -9.78 55.81 -11.74
CA ARG A 41 -8.58 55.79 -12.58
C ARG A 41 -8.60 54.45 -13.25
N THR A 42 -8.97 54.45 -14.53
CA THR A 42 -8.67 53.40 -15.50
C THR A 42 -7.15 53.24 -15.55
N GLU A 43 -6.57 52.60 -14.54
CA GLU A 43 -5.30 51.90 -14.69
C GLU A 43 -5.58 50.83 -15.75
N ALA A 44 -5.07 51.05 -16.97
CA ALA A 44 -5.11 50.06 -18.02
C ALA A 44 -4.63 48.74 -17.42
N PHE A 45 -5.50 47.74 -17.36
CA PHE A 45 -5.11 46.38 -17.06
C PHE A 45 -4.23 45.92 -18.22
N VAL A 46 -2.94 46.22 -18.13
CA VAL A 46 -1.94 45.69 -19.06
C VAL A 46 -1.92 44.19 -18.79
N ILE A 47 -2.60 43.44 -19.65
CA ILE A 47 -2.41 42.00 -19.72
C ILE A 47 -0.94 41.80 -20.07
N HIS A 48 -0.11 41.46 -19.09
CA HIS A 48 1.20 40.88 -19.37
C HIS A 48 0.96 39.51 -20.02
N LEU A 49 0.74 39.52 -21.34
CA LEU A 49 0.59 38.36 -22.25
C LEU A 49 1.84 37.46 -22.30
N ARG A 50 2.88 37.77 -21.53
CA ARG A 50 4.14 37.06 -21.52
C ARG A 50 4.33 36.43 -20.15
N ASP A 51 3.95 35.16 -20.05
CA ASP A 51 4.36 34.33 -18.92
C ASP A 51 5.90 34.28 -18.91
N PRO A 52 6.58 34.89 -17.91
CA PRO A 52 8.04 34.96 -17.87
C PRO A 52 8.67 33.57 -17.73
N ALA A 53 7.88 32.54 -17.39
CA ALA A 53 8.29 31.16 -17.28
C ALA A 53 7.94 30.29 -18.52
N ALA A 54 7.40 30.87 -19.60
CA ALA A 54 7.06 30.10 -20.81
C ALA A 54 8.29 29.47 -21.49
N LEU A 55 9.37 30.24 -21.61
CA LEU A 55 10.65 29.77 -22.18
C LEU A 55 11.28 28.63 -21.37
N PRO A 56 11.46 28.72 -20.04
CA PRO A 56 12.02 27.61 -19.27
C PRO A 56 11.09 26.39 -19.23
N ARG A 57 9.76 26.56 -19.27
CA ARG A 57 8.82 25.43 -19.39
C ARG A 57 8.92 24.73 -20.75
N LEU A 58 9.01 25.47 -21.84
CA LEU A 58 9.19 24.92 -23.19
C LEU A 58 10.55 24.22 -23.33
N ALA A 59 11.61 24.80 -22.77
CA ALA A 59 12.93 24.18 -22.74
C ALA A 59 12.90 22.87 -21.94
N LEU A 60 12.23 22.84 -20.79
CA LEU A 60 12.07 21.64 -19.97
C LEU A 60 11.23 20.57 -20.67
N THR A 61 10.10 20.93 -21.29
CA THR A 61 9.27 19.95 -22.01
C THR A 61 10.00 19.38 -23.22
N THR A 62 10.75 20.21 -23.95
CA THR A 62 11.55 19.76 -25.09
C THR A 62 12.69 18.87 -24.61
N LEU A 63 13.36 19.22 -23.51
CA LEU A 63 14.39 18.38 -22.88
C LEU A 63 13.83 17.03 -22.45
N ILE A 64 12.64 17.00 -21.82
CA ILE A 64 11.96 15.76 -21.43
C ILE A 64 11.63 14.91 -22.66
N ILE A 65 11.07 15.51 -23.72
CA ILE A 65 10.76 14.80 -24.96
C ILE A 65 12.02 14.23 -25.59
N VAL A 66 13.10 15.01 -25.66
CA VAL A 66 14.39 14.57 -26.21
C VAL A 66 15.01 13.46 -25.37
N LEU A 67 14.88 13.50 -24.03
CA LEU A 67 15.37 12.43 -23.15
C LEU A 67 14.54 11.15 -23.25
N LEU A 68 13.22 11.28 -23.44
CA LEU A 68 12.29 10.15 -23.55
C LEU A 68 12.27 9.53 -24.95
N TRP A 69 12.65 10.27 -25.98
CA TRP A 69 12.64 9.82 -27.38
C TRP A 69 13.53 8.59 -27.65
N PRO A 70 14.78 8.50 -27.16
CA PRO A 70 15.57 7.28 -27.22
C PRO A 70 14.88 6.13 -26.50
N GLY A 71 14.23 6.41 -25.37
CA GLY A 71 13.44 5.45 -24.61
C GLY A 71 12.31 4.85 -25.46
N LEU A 72 11.55 5.68 -26.16
CA LEU A 72 10.47 5.25 -27.05
C LEU A 72 10.97 4.36 -28.19
N ARG A 73 12.15 4.67 -28.75
CA ARG A 73 12.80 3.85 -29.79
C ARG A 73 13.33 2.53 -29.23
N LEU A 74 13.93 2.54 -28.05
CA LEU A 74 14.40 1.34 -27.35
C LEU A 74 13.25 0.41 -26.97
N THR A 75 12.06 0.96 -26.69
CA THR A 75 10.85 0.16 -26.38
C THR A 75 10.06 -0.26 -27.62
N GLU A 76 10.52 0.05 -28.84
CA GLU A 76 9.82 -0.23 -30.10
C GLU A 76 8.33 0.20 -30.07
N PHE A 77 8.03 1.27 -29.35
CA PHE A 77 6.65 1.69 -29.09
C PHE A 77 6.11 2.47 -30.29
N ASP A 78 5.65 1.75 -31.31
CA ASP A 78 5.03 2.31 -32.51
C ASP A 78 3.49 2.26 -32.41
N LEU A 79 2.89 3.42 -32.13
CA LEU A 79 1.43 3.58 -32.08
C LEU A 79 0.77 3.36 -33.45
N GLY A 80 1.49 3.54 -34.56
CA GLY A 80 0.97 3.36 -35.92
C GLY A 80 0.56 1.92 -36.22
N VAL A 81 1.26 0.94 -35.63
CA VAL A 81 0.98 -0.49 -35.79
C VAL A 81 -0.38 -0.89 -35.19
N LEU A 82 -0.83 -0.21 -34.14
CA LEU A 82 -2.14 -0.45 -33.52
C LEU A 82 -3.31 -0.02 -34.42
N PHE A 83 -3.10 0.99 -35.27
CA PHE A 83 -4.15 1.54 -36.13
C PHE A 83 -4.24 0.87 -37.50
N ASP A 84 -3.30 -0.01 -37.85
CA ASP A 84 -3.34 -0.82 -39.07
C ASP A 84 -4.67 -1.61 -39.14
N PRO A 85 -5.44 -1.50 -40.24
CA PRO A 85 -6.70 -2.22 -40.42
C PRO A 85 -6.60 -3.73 -40.16
N ARG A 86 -5.47 -4.37 -40.50
CA ARG A 86 -5.28 -5.81 -40.28
C ARG A 86 -5.13 -6.14 -38.81
N ASN A 87 -4.34 -5.36 -38.08
CA ASN A 87 -4.13 -5.57 -36.65
C ASN A 87 -5.39 -5.31 -35.84
N ARG A 88 -6.18 -4.30 -36.21
CA ARG A 88 -7.48 -4.03 -35.60
C ARG A 88 -8.45 -5.20 -35.79
N ALA A 89 -8.49 -5.80 -36.99
CA ALA A 89 -9.35 -6.95 -37.25
C ALA A 89 -8.92 -8.20 -36.46
N THR A 90 -7.62 -8.47 -36.36
CA THR A 90 -7.08 -9.59 -35.56
C THR A 90 -7.36 -9.40 -34.07
N MET A 91 -7.16 -8.19 -33.56
CA MET A 91 -7.44 -7.85 -32.16
C MET A 91 -8.95 -7.95 -31.86
N GLY A 92 -9.80 -7.51 -32.78
CA GLY A 92 -11.26 -7.67 -32.67
C GLY A 92 -11.69 -9.14 -32.62
N LYS A 93 -11.12 -10.00 -33.47
CA LYS A 93 -11.39 -11.46 -33.44
C LYS A 93 -10.92 -12.11 -32.13
N PHE A 94 -9.75 -11.71 -31.63
CA PHE A 94 -9.24 -12.20 -30.35
C PHE A 94 -10.16 -11.79 -29.19
N ILE A 95 -10.57 -10.52 -29.12
CA ILE A 95 -11.50 -10.02 -28.10
C ILE A 95 -12.87 -10.72 -28.20
N ALA A 96 -13.35 -10.96 -29.41
CA ALA A 96 -14.61 -11.69 -29.62
C ALA A 96 -14.56 -13.12 -29.06
N THR A 97 -13.38 -13.72 -28.93
CA THR A 97 -13.22 -15.08 -28.37
C THR A 97 -13.49 -15.14 -26.86
N PHE A 98 -13.50 -13.99 -26.16
CA PHE A 98 -13.85 -13.91 -24.73
C PHE A 98 -15.36 -13.92 -24.47
N PHE A 99 -16.18 -13.81 -25.53
CA PHE A 99 -17.64 -13.83 -25.43
C PHE A 99 -18.19 -14.88 -26.41
N PRO A 100 -18.94 -15.91 -25.96
CA PRO A 100 -19.62 -16.04 -24.68
C PRO A 100 -18.75 -16.61 -23.53
N LEU A 101 -19.17 -16.33 -22.29
CA LEU A 101 -18.55 -16.91 -21.09
C LEU A 101 -18.78 -18.42 -21.08
N ALA A 102 -17.75 -19.18 -20.70
CA ALA A 102 -17.90 -20.62 -20.48
C ALA A 102 -18.65 -20.88 -19.17
N THR A 103 -19.86 -21.43 -19.25
CA THR A 103 -20.74 -21.71 -18.10
C THR A 103 -21.09 -23.19 -17.95
N SER A 104 -20.24 -24.09 -18.45
CA SER A 104 -20.46 -25.52 -18.29
C SER A 104 -20.41 -25.92 -16.80
N ALA A 105 -21.35 -26.77 -16.37
CA ALA A 105 -21.50 -27.10 -14.94
C ALA A 105 -20.26 -27.81 -14.36
N GLU A 106 -19.58 -28.62 -15.18
CA GLU A 106 -18.33 -29.29 -14.80
C GLU A 106 -17.21 -28.28 -14.57
N PHE A 107 -17.04 -27.32 -15.49
CA PHE A 107 -16.06 -26.25 -15.37
C PHE A 107 -16.33 -25.36 -14.16
N LEU A 108 -17.60 -25.04 -13.88
CA LEU A 108 -17.94 -24.21 -12.72
C LEU A 108 -17.63 -24.90 -11.38
N ARG A 109 -17.79 -26.23 -11.30
CA ARG A 109 -17.35 -27.03 -10.14
C ARG A 109 -15.83 -27.03 -9.99
N LEU A 110 -15.11 -27.18 -11.10
CA LEU A 110 -13.63 -27.09 -11.12
C LEU A 110 -13.15 -25.71 -10.66
N LEU A 111 -13.81 -24.65 -11.13
CA LEU A 111 -13.57 -23.26 -10.73
C LEU A 111 -13.82 -23.04 -9.24
N LEU A 112 -14.93 -23.55 -8.70
CA LEU A 112 -15.23 -23.44 -7.28
C LEU A 112 -14.16 -24.13 -6.43
N LYS A 113 -13.75 -25.35 -6.80
CA LYS A 113 -12.64 -26.06 -6.14
C LYS A 113 -11.34 -25.25 -6.19
N SER A 114 -11.00 -24.70 -7.35
CA SER A 114 -9.78 -23.90 -7.54
C SER A 114 -9.83 -22.58 -6.76
N THR A 115 -11.02 -21.99 -6.61
CA THR A 115 -11.27 -20.79 -5.79
C THR A 115 -11.04 -21.10 -4.31
N LEU A 116 -11.57 -22.22 -3.82
CA LEU A 116 -11.35 -22.67 -2.45
C LEU A 116 -9.88 -23.00 -2.18
N GLU A 117 -9.19 -23.59 -3.15
CA GLU A 117 -7.75 -23.85 -3.05
C GLU A 117 -6.94 -22.53 -2.97
N THR A 118 -7.32 -21.52 -3.75
CA THR A 118 -6.73 -20.17 -3.69
C THR A 118 -6.89 -19.55 -2.31
N LEU A 119 -8.10 -19.63 -1.73
CA LEU A 119 -8.38 -19.17 -0.37
C LEU A 119 -7.61 -19.99 0.69
N ALA A 120 -7.50 -21.31 0.51
CA ALA A 120 -6.77 -22.18 1.41
C ALA A 120 -5.27 -21.87 1.41
N ILE A 121 -4.68 -21.63 0.23
CA ILE A 121 -3.28 -21.22 0.09
C ILE A 121 -3.04 -19.89 0.83
N ALA A 122 -3.89 -18.90 0.61
CA ALA A 122 -3.76 -17.60 1.25
C ALA A 122 -3.94 -17.65 2.78
N THR A 123 -4.96 -18.37 3.26
CA THR A 123 -5.22 -18.52 4.71
C THR A 123 -4.13 -19.33 5.41
N ALA A 124 -3.72 -20.47 4.87
CA ALA A 124 -2.65 -21.29 5.44
C ALA A 124 -1.29 -20.57 5.37
N GLY A 125 -1.01 -19.89 4.27
CA GLY A 125 0.20 -19.07 4.13
C GLY A 125 0.24 -17.93 5.15
N MET A 126 -0.87 -17.24 5.37
CA MET A 126 -0.97 -16.21 6.41
C MET A 126 -0.86 -16.78 7.83
N ALA A 127 -1.43 -17.96 8.10
CA ALA A 127 -1.26 -18.62 9.38
C ALA A 127 0.22 -18.95 9.66
N LEU A 128 0.94 -19.46 8.65
CA LEU A 128 2.38 -19.69 8.72
C LEU A 128 3.16 -18.37 8.90
N ALA A 129 2.76 -17.32 8.19
CA ALA A 129 3.35 -15.99 8.32
C ALA A 129 3.18 -15.42 9.73
N LEU A 130 2.03 -15.62 10.38
CA LEU A 130 1.80 -15.23 11.77
C LEU A 130 2.65 -16.06 12.73
N LEU A 131 2.78 -17.37 12.49
CA LEU A 131 3.60 -18.28 13.29
C LEU A 131 5.08 -17.90 13.26
N ILE A 132 5.58 -17.43 12.12
CA ILE A 132 6.98 -16.99 11.96
C ILE A 132 7.15 -15.53 12.42
N GLY A 133 6.27 -14.63 11.94
CA GLY A 133 6.38 -13.19 12.12
C GLY A 133 6.14 -12.72 13.54
N SER A 134 5.13 -13.28 14.24
CA SER A 134 4.80 -12.88 15.61
C SER A 134 5.94 -13.09 16.62
N PRO A 135 6.59 -14.28 16.71
CA PRO A 135 7.72 -14.45 17.63
C PRO A 135 8.92 -13.56 17.25
N LEU A 136 9.21 -13.41 15.95
CA LEU A 136 10.27 -12.51 15.47
C LEU A 136 9.98 -11.05 15.86
N ALA A 137 8.73 -10.61 15.76
CA ALA A 137 8.31 -9.27 16.20
C ALA A 137 8.59 -9.07 17.69
N LEU A 138 8.25 -10.03 18.54
CA LEU A 138 8.50 -9.96 19.99
C LEU A 138 9.98 -9.93 20.35
N ILE A 139 10.82 -10.68 19.61
CA ILE A 139 12.27 -10.66 19.78
C ILE A 139 12.86 -9.29 19.40
N VAL A 140 12.37 -8.71 18.30
CA VAL A 140 12.85 -7.42 17.77
C VAL A 140 12.38 -6.23 18.60
N THR A 141 11.18 -6.29 19.19
CA THR A 141 10.55 -5.22 19.97
C THR A 141 11.36 -4.88 21.21
N ARG A 142 11.76 -3.61 21.34
CA ARG A 142 12.54 -3.11 22.48
C ARG A 142 11.70 -2.82 23.71
N SER A 143 10.43 -2.49 23.54
CA SER A 143 9.51 -2.09 24.61
C SER A 143 9.33 -3.17 25.71
N LEU A 144 9.50 -4.45 25.37
CA LEU A 144 9.43 -5.61 26.28
C LEU A 144 10.77 -5.97 26.96
N SER A 145 11.80 -5.17 26.73
CA SER A 145 13.15 -5.48 27.21
C SER A 145 13.49 -4.65 28.44
N ILE A 146 13.79 -5.37 29.53
CA ILE A 146 14.27 -4.84 30.81
C ILE A 146 15.51 -3.94 30.63
N SER A 147 16.22 -4.05 29.49
CA SER A 147 17.29 -3.13 29.08
C SER A 147 16.86 -1.66 28.93
N ARG A 148 15.57 -1.34 28.99
CA ARG A 148 15.04 0.04 29.01
C ARG A 148 15.06 0.66 30.42
N ILE A 149 15.10 -0.16 31.47
CA ILE A 149 15.03 0.28 32.88
C ILE A 149 16.42 0.66 33.43
N GLY A 150 17.51 0.27 32.75
CA GLY A 150 18.86 0.76 33.03
C GLY A 150 19.96 0.19 32.13
N PRO A 151 21.13 0.86 32.01
CA PRO A 151 22.27 0.37 31.25
C PRO A 151 22.94 -0.80 32.00
N GLY A 152 22.73 -2.02 31.53
CA GLY A 152 23.38 -3.23 32.07
C GLY A 152 23.83 -4.19 30.98
N ARG A 153 24.50 -5.29 31.36
CA ARG A 153 24.98 -6.35 30.43
C ARG A 153 23.89 -6.90 29.50
N GLY A 154 22.61 -6.83 29.90
CA GLY A 154 21.46 -7.22 29.08
C GLY A 154 21.22 -6.33 27.84
N PHE A 155 21.73 -5.10 27.80
CA PHE A 155 21.60 -4.20 26.65
C PHE A 155 22.43 -4.67 25.45
N ALA A 156 23.66 -5.12 25.68
CA ALA A 156 24.55 -5.63 24.63
C ALA A 156 24.03 -6.95 24.04
N VAL A 157 23.61 -7.89 24.90
CA VAL A 157 23.04 -9.18 24.49
C VAL A 157 21.73 -8.99 23.72
N GLY A 158 20.85 -8.10 24.18
CA GLY A 158 19.62 -7.75 23.47
C GLY A 158 19.88 -7.09 22.11
N ARG A 159 20.93 -6.27 21.97
CA ARG A 159 21.31 -5.68 20.68
C ARG A 159 21.87 -6.73 19.71
N MET A 160 22.69 -7.65 20.22
CA MET A 160 23.34 -8.70 19.44
C MET A 160 22.35 -9.74 18.90
N LEU A 161 21.27 -10.06 19.62
CA LEU A 161 20.19 -10.94 19.15
C LEU A 161 19.23 -10.24 18.16
N ARG A 162 19.01 -8.93 18.30
CA ARG A 162 18.08 -8.18 17.44
C ARG A 162 18.63 -7.87 16.05
N LEU A 163 19.93 -7.66 15.93
CA LEU A 163 20.60 -7.39 14.64
C LEU A 163 20.36 -8.51 13.61
N PRO A 164 20.65 -9.79 13.90
CA PRO A 164 20.41 -10.88 12.94
C PRO A 164 18.92 -11.06 12.66
N ALA A 165 18.04 -10.97 13.68
CA ALA A 165 16.60 -11.05 13.48
C ALA A 165 16.08 -9.98 12.50
N ARG A 166 16.56 -8.73 12.62
CA ARG A 166 16.22 -7.65 11.67
C ARG A 166 16.73 -7.94 10.27
N PHE A 167 17.95 -8.45 10.13
CA PHE A 167 18.51 -8.85 8.84
C PHE A 167 17.69 -9.95 8.17
N ILE A 168 17.29 -10.97 8.92
CA ILE A 168 16.44 -12.08 8.42
C ILE A 168 15.09 -11.53 7.91
N LEU A 169 14.44 -10.65 8.69
CA LEU A 169 13.18 -10.02 8.27
C LEU A 169 13.35 -9.17 7.00
N MET A 170 14.45 -8.41 6.90
CA MET A 170 14.76 -7.62 5.70
C MET A 170 15.03 -8.51 4.49
N PHE A 171 15.73 -9.63 4.68
CA PHE A 171 16.04 -10.58 3.62
C PHE A 171 14.76 -11.21 3.03
N PHE A 172 13.90 -11.78 3.87
CA PHE A 172 12.65 -12.39 3.42
C PHE A 172 11.72 -11.42 2.69
N ARG A 173 11.73 -10.14 3.07
CA ARG A 173 10.91 -9.10 2.43
C ARG A 173 11.50 -8.57 1.11
N SER A 174 12.82 -8.66 0.92
CA SER A 174 13.49 -8.06 -0.25
C SER A 174 13.28 -8.87 -1.52
N ILE A 175 13.04 -10.18 -1.38
CA ILE A 175 12.82 -11.10 -2.49
C ILE A 175 11.31 -11.12 -2.81
N PRO A 176 10.89 -10.88 -4.07
CA PRO A 176 9.50 -11.00 -4.48
C PRO A 176 8.92 -12.40 -4.23
N GLU A 177 7.65 -12.46 -3.83
CA GLU A 177 6.92 -13.70 -3.53
C GLU A 177 6.94 -14.74 -4.65
N ILE A 178 6.96 -14.32 -5.93
CA ILE A 178 7.03 -15.24 -7.07
C ILE A 178 8.36 -16.00 -7.13
N VAL A 179 9.46 -15.40 -6.68
CA VAL A 179 10.78 -16.04 -6.65
C VAL A 179 10.79 -17.14 -5.58
N TRP A 180 10.18 -16.87 -4.43
CA TRP A 180 9.97 -17.88 -3.39
C TRP A 180 9.09 -19.03 -3.87
N ALA A 181 8.00 -18.72 -4.58
CA ALA A 181 7.12 -19.73 -5.15
C ALA A 181 7.88 -20.66 -6.12
N LEU A 182 8.68 -20.10 -7.04
CA LEU A 182 9.52 -20.89 -7.95
C LEU A 182 10.51 -21.78 -7.21
N LEU A 183 11.17 -21.26 -6.17
CA LEU A 183 12.11 -22.02 -5.36
C LEU A 183 11.41 -23.19 -4.64
N PHE A 184 10.28 -22.93 -3.99
CA PHE A 184 9.53 -23.96 -3.27
C PHE A 184 8.87 -24.98 -4.18
N VAL A 185 8.44 -24.60 -5.39
CA VAL A 185 7.98 -25.56 -6.41
C VAL A 185 9.10 -26.52 -6.80
N ARG A 186 10.34 -26.03 -6.91
CA ARG A 186 11.51 -26.89 -7.17
C ARG A 186 11.90 -27.76 -5.98
N ALA A 187 11.70 -27.27 -4.75
CA ALA A 187 12.09 -27.99 -3.53
C ALA A 187 11.06 -29.04 -3.07
N VAL A 188 9.77 -28.70 -3.11
CA VAL A 188 8.67 -29.52 -2.57
C VAL A 188 7.83 -30.16 -3.67
N GLY A 189 7.93 -29.66 -4.90
CA GLY A 189 7.13 -30.10 -6.04
C GLY A 189 5.99 -29.13 -6.38
N LEU A 190 5.28 -29.44 -7.46
CA LEU A 190 4.10 -28.69 -7.90
C LEU A 190 2.95 -28.85 -6.91
N GLY A 191 2.19 -27.78 -6.70
CA GLY A 191 0.96 -27.79 -5.92
C GLY A 191 0.86 -26.71 -4.82
N PRO A 192 -0.26 -26.71 -4.08
CA PRO A 192 -0.61 -25.65 -3.12
C PRO A 192 0.38 -25.48 -1.97
N ALA A 193 1.10 -26.55 -1.58
CA ALA A 193 2.08 -26.48 -0.51
C ALA A 193 3.21 -25.47 -0.81
N ALA A 194 3.67 -25.38 -2.07
CA ALA A 194 4.69 -24.42 -2.47
C ALA A 194 4.21 -22.97 -2.33
N GLY A 195 2.94 -22.70 -2.68
CA GLY A 195 2.31 -21.39 -2.51
C GLY A 195 2.17 -20.99 -1.04
N VAL A 196 1.77 -21.93 -0.18
CA VAL A 196 1.66 -21.70 1.27
C VAL A 196 3.01 -21.32 1.88
N LEU A 197 4.08 -22.03 1.52
CA LEU A 197 5.44 -21.73 2.00
C LEU A 197 5.94 -20.39 1.48
N ALA A 198 5.71 -20.08 0.20
CA ALA A 198 6.12 -18.82 -0.41
C ALA A 198 5.45 -17.61 0.26
N ILE A 199 4.13 -17.68 0.50
CA ILE A 199 3.39 -16.67 1.25
C ILE A 199 3.92 -16.60 2.68
N GLY A 200 4.03 -17.75 3.37
CA GLY A 200 4.43 -17.81 4.77
C GLY A 200 5.77 -17.14 5.05
N VAL A 201 6.78 -17.40 4.21
CA VAL A 201 8.11 -16.79 4.36
C VAL A 201 8.09 -15.30 4.04
N THR A 202 7.53 -14.92 2.89
CA THR A 202 7.54 -13.52 2.43
C THR A 202 6.72 -12.61 3.36
N TYR A 203 5.51 -13.05 3.70
CA TYR A 203 4.61 -12.31 4.58
C TYR A 203 5.06 -12.41 6.04
N GLY A 204 5.66 -13.51 6.48
CA GLY A 204 6.23 -13.63 7.83
C GLY A 204 7.34 -12.61 8.10
N GLY A 205 8.22 -12.39 7.11
CA GLY A 205 9.23 -11.33 7.16
C GLY A 205 8.63 -9.92 7.27
N MET A 206 7.57 -9.66 6.50
CA MET A 206 6.87 -8.38 6.52
C MET A 206 6.11 -8.14 7.82
N LEU A 207 5.30 -9.11 8.26
CA LEU A 207 4.52 -9.05 9.51
C LEU A 207 5.44 -8.88 10.71
N GLY A 208 6.54 -9.64 10.79
CA GLY A 208 7.49 -9.53 11.90
C GLY A 208 8.06 -8.12 12.05
N LYS A 209 8.38 -7.46 10.93
CA LYS A 209 8.89 -6.08 10.96
C LYS A 209 7.80 -5.09 11.37
N VAL A 210 6.64 -5.13 10.72
CA VAL A 210 5.56 -4.16 10.97
C VAL A 210 4.96 -4.33 12.36
N TYR A 211 4.77 -5.56 12.84
CA TYR A 211 4.31 -5.80 14.21
C TYR A 211 5.30 -5.26 15.23
N SER A 212 6.61 -5.39 15.01
CA SER A 212 7.59 -4.79 15.91
C SER A 212 7.50 -3.26 15.94
N GLU A 213 7.11 -2.63 14.83
CA GLU A 213 6.92 -1.17 14.77
C GLU A 213 5.65 -0.76 15.49
N ILE A 214 4.54 -1.46 15.27
CA ILE A 214 3.25 -1.24 15.96
C ILE A 214 3.43 -1.36 17.49
N LEU A 215 4.12 -2.41 17.94
CA LEU A 215 4.40 -2.63 19.37
C LEU A 215 5.38 -1.60 19.96
N GLU A 216 6.24 -0.98 19.14
CA GLU A 216 7.14 0.10 19.58
C GLU A 216 6.47 1.49 19.54
N SER A 217 5.51 1.71 18.64
CA SER A 217 4.82 3.01 18.47
C SER A 217 3.59 3.19 19.38
N GLY A 218 2.99 2.10 19.86
CA GLY A 218 1.84 2.15 20.77
C GLY A 218 2.16 2.78 22.15
N ASP A 219 1.13 3.05 22.95
CA ASP A 219 1.34 3.57 24.31
C ASP A 219 2.02 2.52 25.19
N THR A 220 3.28 2.79 25.54
CA THR A 220 4.09 1.89 26.37
C THR A 220 3.95 2.13 27.87
N ARG A 221 3.16 3.14 28.31
CA ARG A 221 2.97 3.45 29.74
C ARG A 221 2.41 2.27 30.56
N PRO A 222 1.37 1.54 30.11
CA PRO A 222 0.86 0.38 30.85
C PRO A 222 1.91 -0.72 30.98
N THR A 223 2.71 -0.91 29.92
CA THR A 223 3.79 -1.90 29.88
C THR A 223 4.91 -1.52 30.85
N SER A 224 5.33 -0.25 30.87
CA SER A 224 6.37 0.24 31.79
C SER A 224 5.94 0.15 33.24
N ALA A 225 4.71 0.55 33.57
CA ALA A 225 4.18 0.49 34.93
C ALA A 225 4.15 -0.96 35.48
N LEU A 226 3.74 -1.92 34.65
CA LEU A 226 3.72 -3.34 35.05
C LEU A 226 5.13 -3.91 35.24
N LEU A 227 6.11 -3.52 34.42
CA LEU A 227 7.50 -3.94 34.60
C LEU A 227 8.13 -3.33 35.86
N GLU A 228 7.85 -2.05 36.14
CA GLU A 228 8.33 -1.35 37.34
C GLU A 228 7.72 -1.91 38.64
N ALA A 229 6.48 -2.41 38.57
CA ALA A 229 5.82 -3.13 39.66
C ALA A 229 6.36 -4.57 39.87
N GLY A 230 7.40 -4.99 39.14
CA GLY A 230 8.01 -6.32 39.24
C GLY A 230 7.31 -7.40 38.40
N GLY A 231 6.42 -7.02 37.48
CA GLY A 231 5.72 -7.93 36.59
C GLY A 231 6.66 -8.66 35.62
N GLY A 232 6.42 -9.97 35.41
CA GLY A 232 7.16 -10.76 34.43
C GLY A 232 6.93 -10.28 32.99
N ARG A 233 7.88 -10.55 32.09
CA ARG A 233 7.84 -10.07 30.68
C ARG A 233 6.62 -10.58 29.90
N LEU A 234 6.24 -11.84 30.11
CA LEU A 234 5.08 -12.45 29.46
C LEU A 234 3.76 -11.89 30.01
N ALA A 235 3.65 -11.73 31.33
CA ALA A 235 2.47 -11.12 31.94
C ALA A 235 2.29 -9.67 31.46
N THR A 236 3.37 -8.89 31.44
CA THR A 236 3.37 -7.51 30.94
C THR A 236 2.98 -7.45 29.46
N PHE A 237 3.42 -8.41 28.64
CA PHE A 237 3.00 -8.48 27.24
C PHE A 237 1.48 -8.67 27.13
N PHE A 238 0.93 -9.72 27.75
CA PHE A 238 -0.48 -10.08 27.59
C PHE A 238 -1.43 -9.09 28.25
N TYR A 239 -1.04 -8.46 29.37
CA TYR A 239 -1.91 -7.55 30.13
C TYR A 239 -1.64 -6.06 29.88
N GLY A 240 -0.47 -5.70 29.35
CA GLY A 240 -0.09 -4.31 29.09
C GLY A 240 -0.07 -3.97 27.61
N MET A 241 0.72 -4.70 26.82
CA MET A 241 1.05 -4.32 25.45
C MET A 241 0.07 -4.88 24.42
N TRP A 242 -0.26 -6.16 24.52
CA TRP A 242 -1.13 -6.88 23.61
C TRP A 242 -2.52 -6.24 23.45
N PRO A 243 -3.29 -5.95 24.51
CA PRO A 243 -4.65 -5.40 24.37
C PRO A 243 -4.65 -4.01 23.72
N VAL A 244 -3.61 -3.21 23.94
CA VAL A 244 -3.48 -1.87 23.35
C VAL A 244 -3.17 -1.94 21.85
N ALA A 245 -2.30 -2.87 21.44
CA ALA A 245 -1.88 -3.02 20.04
C ALA A 245 -2.82 -3.91 19.20
N LEU A 246 -3.70 -4.69 19.83
CA LEU A 246 -4.52 -5.71 19.17
C LEU A 246 -5.36 -5.18 17.99
N PRO A 247 -6.07 -4.03 18.10
CA PRO A 247 -6.88 -3.53 16.99
C PRO A 247 -6.05 -3.25 15.73
N GLU A 248 -4.86 -2.66 15.90
CA GLU A 248 -3.96 -2.32 14.80
C GLU A 248 -3.32 -3.58 14.18
N LEU A 249 -2.89 -4.52 15.03
CA LEU A 249 -2.34 -5.82 14.59
C LEU A 249 -3.36 -6.61 13.76
N VAL A 250 -4.61 -6.70 14.22
CA VAL A 250 -5.69 -7.43 13.53
C VAL A 250 -6.04 -6.74 12.22
N SER A 251 -6.21 -5.41 12.22
CA SER A 251 -6.50 -4.64 11.01
C SER A 251 -5.43 -4.84 9.93
N TYR A 252 -4.15 -4.82 10.32
CA TYR A 252 -3.03 -5.07 9.41
C TYR A 252 -2.99 -6.54 8.92
N THR A 253 -3.25 -7.50 9.81
CA THR A 253 -3.33 -8.93 9.43
C THR A 253 -4.38 -9.16 8.35
N VAL A 254 -5.58 -8.62 8.56
CA VAL A 254 -6.72 -8.78 7.65
C VAL A 254 -6.43 -8.15 6.30
N TYR A 255 -5.85 -6.94 6.28
CA TYR A 255 -5.38 -6.31 5.04
C TYR A 255 -4.32 -7.16 4.32
N ARG A 256 -3.37 -7.73 5.06
CA ARG A 256 -2.34 -8.58 4.46
C ARG A 256 -2.90 -9.89 3.96
N TRP A 257 -3.91 -10.45 4.61
CA TRP A 257 -4.62 -11.62 4.13
C TRP A 257 -5.31 -11.36 2.79
N GLU A 258 -5.98 -10.21 2.63
CA GLU A 258 -6.57 -9.79 1.35
C GLU A 258 -5.51 -9.68 0.23
N CYS A 259 -4.33 -9.10 0.55
CA CYS A 259 -3.18 -9.10 -0.36
C CYS A 259 -2.69 -10.53 -0.69
N ALA A 260 -2.64 -11.42 0.30
CA ALA A 260 -2.22 -12.81 0.10
C ALA A 260 -3.17 -13.58 -0.82
N VAL A 261 -4.48 -13.31 -0.75
CA VAL A 261 -5.48 -13.88 -1.69
C VAL A 261 -5.15 -13.45 -3.12
N ARG A 262 -4.86 -12.17 -3.37
CA ARG A 262 -4.45 -11.70 -4.71
C ARG A 262 -3.12 -12.32 -5.16
N ALA A 263 -2.14 -12.36 -4.27
CA ALA A 263 -0.82 -12.92 -4.56
C ALA A 263 -0.87 -14.42 -4.91
N SER A 264 -1.76 -15.18 -4.27
CA SER A 264 -1.91 -16.62 -4.51
C SER A 264 -2.31 -16.95 -5.96
N VAL A 265 -3.05 -16.07 -6.64
CA VAL A 265 -3.39 -16.23 -8.06
C VAL A 265 -2.15 -16.05 -8.94
N ILE A 266 -1.30 -15.07 -8.63
CA ILE A 266 -0.04 -14.87 -9.37
C ILE A 266 0.88 -16.10 -9.21
N MET A 267 0.94 -16.68 -8.01
CA MET A 267 1.71 -17.90 -7.76
C MET A 267 1.13 -19.14 -8.46
N GLY A 268 -0.17 -19.17 -8.76
CA GLY A 268 -0.78 -20.25 -9.54
C GLY A 268 -0.17 -20.41 -10.94
N PHE A 269 0.30 -19.31 -11.56
CA PHE A 269 0.99 -19.34 -12.86
C PHE A 269 2.29 -20.13 -12.84
N VAL A 270 2.98 -20.17 -11.69
CA VAL A 270 4.25 -20.91 -11.54
C VAL A 270 4.05 -22.36 -11.09
N GLY A 271 2.79 -22.82 -11.00
CA GLY A 271 2.44 -24.19 -10.61
C GLY A 271 2.16 -24.37 -9.11
N ALA A 272 1.85 -23.30 -8.39
CA ALA A 272 1.45 -23.36 -6.99
C ALA A 272 -0.04 -23.71 -6.78
N GLY A 273 -0.79 -24.06 -7.82
CA GLY A 273 -2.20 -24.46 -7.70
C GLY A 273 -3.22 -23.32 -7.80
N GLY A 274 -4.48 -23.66 -7.53
CA GLY A 274 -5.59 -22.71 -7.44
C GLY A 274 -6.04 -22.08 -8.76
N LEU A 275 -6.72 -20.93 -8.66
CA LEU A 275 -7.31 -20.23 -9.80
C LEU A 275 -6.29 -19.77 -10.83
N GLY A 276 -5.11 -19.33 -10.38
CA GLY A 276 -4.04 -18.89 -11.28
C GLY A 276 -3.57 -19.99 -12.23
N GLN A 277 -3.51 -21.24 -11.75
CA GLN A 277 -3.14 -22.36 -12.59
C GLN A 277 -4.21 -22.66 -13.66
N GLN A 278 -5.50 -22.57 -13.30
CA GLN A 278 -6.57 -22.70 -14.29
C GLN A 278 -6.52 -21.59 -15.33
N MET A 279 -6.25 -20.35 -14.90
CA MET A 279 -6.09 -19.21 -15.81
C MET A 279 -4.95 -19.45 -16.80
N GLU A 280 -3.79 -19.91 -16.33
CA GLU A 280 -2.66 -20.23 -17.19
C GLU A 280 -2.96 -21.36 -18.18
N LEU A 281 -3.68 -22.40 -17.75
CA LEU A 281 -4.07 -23.50 -18.63
C LEU A 281 -5.04 -23.04 -19.73
N SER A 282 -6.09 -22.30 -19.38
CA SER A 282 -7.07 -21.79 -20.36
C SER A 282 -6.43 -20.76 -21.31
N MET A 283 -5.48 -19.94 -20.83
CA MET A 283 -4.70 -19.02 -21.68
C MET A 283 -3.82 -19.78 -22.68
N ARG A 284 -3.14 -20.85 -22.25
CA ARG A 284 -2.32 -21.69 -23.15
C ARG A 284 -3.16 -22.43 -24.19
N MET A 285 -4.38 -22.80 -23.86
CA MET A 285 -5.34 -23.40 -24.80
C MET A 285 -6.07 -22.37 -25.68
N LEU A 286 -5.79 -21.07 -25.50
CA LEU A 286 -6.45 -19.96 -26.21
C LEU A 286 -7.99 -19.98 -26.07
N ASN A 287 -8.51 -20.53 -24.96
CA ASN A 287 -9.94 -20.60 -24.70
C ASN A 287 -10.41 -19.31 -24.00
N GLY A 288 -10.72 -18.28 -24.81
CA GLY A 288 -11.14 -16.96 -24.29
C GLY A 288 -12.39 -17.02 -23.40
N GLY A 289 -13.34 -17.91 -23.70
CA GLY A 289 -14.57 -18.09 -22.92
C GLY A 289 -14.28 -18.57 -21.49
N GLU A 290 -13.37 -19.54 -21.31
CA GLU A 290 -12.93 -19.98 -19.99
C GLU A 290 -12.14 -18.91 -19.24
N VAL A 291 -11.23 -18.22 -19.92
CA VAL A 291 -10.42 -17.13 -19.34
C VAL A 291 -11.33 -16.01 -18.81
N SER A 292 -12.37 -15.64 -19.57
CA SER A 292 -13.33 -14.61 -19.13
C SER A 292 -14.10 -15.00 -17.86
N THR A 293 -14.54 -16.26 -17.76
CA THR A 293 -15.23 -16.79 -16.56
C THR A 293 -14.28 -16.87 -15.36
N ILE A 294 -13.03 -17.31 -15.56
CA ILE A 294 -12.01 -17.35 -14.50
C ILE A 294 -11.73 -15.93 -13.99
N LEU A 295 -11.57 -14.95 -14.90
CA LEU A 295 -11.33 -13.56 -14.55
C LEU A 295 -12.50 -12.94 -13.77
N LEU A 296 -13.73 -13.21 -14.20
CA LEU A 296 -14.94 -12.79 -13.46
C LEU A 296 -14.99 -13.42 -12.06
N THR A 297 -14.70 -14.72 -11.96
CA THR A 297 -14.65 -15.44 -10.69
C THR A 297 -13.59 -14.86 -9.76
N PHE A 298 -12.39 -14.57 -10.27
CA PHE A 298 -11.31 -13.92 -9.52
C PHE A 298 -11.71 -12.51 -9.06
N PHE A 299 -12.33 -11.72 -9.92
CA PHE A 299 -12.84 -10.40 -9.54
C PHE A 299 -13.85 -10.49 -8.39
N LEU A 300 -14.84 -11.39 -8.50
CA LEU A 300 -15.82 -11.64 -7.44
C LEU A 300 -15.17 -12.10 -6.14
N LEU A 301 -14.17 -12.98 -6.22
CA LEU A 301 -13.39 -13.43 -5.06
C LEU A 301 -12.69 -12.27 -4.35
N VAL A 302 -12.03 -11.38 -5.10
CA VAL A 302 -11.32 -10.23 -4.53
C VAL A 302 -12.29 -9.24 -3.91
N VAL A 303 -13.41 -8.95 -4.56
CA VAL A 303 -14.47 -8.09 -4.00
C VAL A 303 -15.04 -8.67 -2.71
N LEU A 304 -15.30 -9.98 -2.68
CA LEU A 304 -15.78 -10.66 -1.47
C LEU A 304 -14.73 -10.63 -0.35
N ALA A 305 -13.46 -10.89 -0.66
CA ALA A 305 -12.38 -10.85 0.30
C ALA A 305 -12.17 -9.45 0.91
N ASP A 306 -12.28 -8.39 0.10
CA ASP A 306 -12.23 -7.00 0.58
C ASP A 306 -13.46 -6.65 1.43
N ALA A 307 -14.66 -7.07 1.02
CA ALA A 307 -15.88 -6.86 1.81
C ALA A 307 -15.81 -7.52 3.20
N ILE A 308 -15.33 -8.77 3.27
CA ILE A 308 -15.07 -9.47 4.54
C ILE A 308 -14.04 -8.70 5.37
N SER A 309 -12.96 -8.26 4.72
CA SER A 309 -11.88 -7.52 5.39
C SER A 309 -12.36 -6.19 5.96
N ALA A 310 -13.19 -5.45 5.22
CA ALA A 310 -13.81 -4.21 5.67
C ALA A 310 -14.80 -4.43 6.83
N PHE A 311 -15.57 -5.52 6.79
CA PHE A 311 -16.47 -5.89 7.88
C PHE A 311 -15.70 -6.23 9.16
N LEU A 312 -14.69 -7.10 9.08
CA LEU A 312 -13.86 -7.47 10.23
C LEU A 312 -13.17 -6.26 10.86
N ARG A 313 -12.60 -5.37 10.03
CA ARG A 313 -11.97 -4.13 10.51
C ARG A 313 -12.92 -3.23 11.29
N LYS A 314 -14.21 -3.16 10.93
CA LYS A 314 -15.23 -2.37 11.66
C LYS A 314 -15.61 -2.99 13.01
N VAL A 315 -15.57 -4.31 13.13
CA VAL A 315 -15.90 -5.02 14.37
C VAL A 315 -14.74 -4.94 15.36
N THR A 316 -13.50 -4.84 14.87
CA THR A 316 -12.28 -4.81 15.69
C THR A 316 -11.81 -3.41 16.07
N ALA A 317 -12.39 -2.37 15.47
CA ALA A 317 -12.11 -0.96 15.75
C ALA A 317 -13.07 -0.40 16.80
#